data_AF-A0A5B9DUI0-F1
#
_entry.id   AF-A0A5B9DUI0-F1
#
_cell.length_a   1.000
_cell.length_b   1.000
_cell.length_c   1.000
_cell.angle_alpha   90.00
_cell.angle_beta   90.00
_cell.angle_gamma   90.00
#
_symmetry.space_group_name_H-M   'P 1'
#
loop_
_entity.id
_entity.type
_entity.pdbx_description
1 polymer ?
#
loop_
_entity_poly.entity_id
_entity_poly.type
_entity_poly.pdbx_seq_one_letter_code
_entity_poly.pdbx_strand_id
1 'polypeptide(L)'
;MTNVYTAPTDVELDWDEGNLDKCQKHGVSTAEIEGLLTSGLLMRLPDPFPDEPRMRGIGKAPSGRYVFIVYTIRESGTGLRLRPISARYMHDKEIRHYEQQQAARPDVQD
;
A
#
# COMPACT_ATOMS: atom_id res chain seq x y z
N MET A 1 -4.45 19.82 -33.44
CA MET A 1 -4.81 18.84 -32.40
C MET A 1 -3.53 18.11 -32.02
N THR A 2 -2.89 18.49 -30.91
CA THR A 2 -1.66 17.83 -30.46
C THR A 2 -2.02 16.95 -29.28
N ASN A 3 -1.88 15.65 -29.50
CA ASN A 3 -2.01 14.62 -28.48
C ASN A 3 -0.86 14.81 -27.47
N VAL A 4 -1.17 15.10 -26.22
CA VAL A 4 -0.22 15.02 -25.11
C VAL A 4 -0.44 13.68 -24.43
N TYR A 5 0.48 12.74 -24.69
CA TYR A 5 0.65 11.56 -23.86
C TYR A 5 1.00 12.04 -22.44
N THR A 6 0.04 12.01 -21.52
CA THR A 6 0.35 12.18 -20.09
C THR A 6 1.10 10.93 -19.64
N ALA A 7 2.37 11.09 -19.33
CA ALA A 7 3.22 10.09 -18.66
C ALA A 7 2.53 9.56 -17.38
N PRO A 8 2.88 8.35 -16.88
CA PRO A 8 2.23 7.76 -15.72
C PRO A 8 2.23 8.75 -14.55
N THR A 9 1.10 8.81 -13.86
CA THR A 9 0.85 9.67 -12.71
C THR A 9 2.03 9.56 -11.73
N ASP A 10 2.77 10.64 -11.49
CA ASP A 10 3.84 10.65 -10.49
C ASP A 10 3.22 10.25 -9.14
N VAL A 11 3.63 9.10 -8.61
CA VAL A 11 3.22 8.63 -7.29
C VAL A 11 4.30 9.05 -6.31
N GLU A 12 3.98 10.03 -5.46
CA GLU A 12 4.85 10.54 -4.41
C GLU A 12 4.45 9.93 -3.05
N LEU A 13 5.44 9.63 -2.21
CA LEU A 13 5.22 9.16 -0.85
C LEU A 13 5.22 10.36 0.10
N ASP A 14 4.13 10.55 0.83
CA ASP A 14 3.93 11.64 1.79
C ASP A 14 4.40 11.18 3.17
N TRP A 15 5.67 11.47 3.48
CA TRP A 15 6.29 11.22 4.78
C TRP A 15 6.43 12.50 5.58
N ASP A 16 6.13 12.42 6.88
CA ASP A 16 6.55 13.38 7.90
C ASP A 16 7.08 12.64 9.14
N GLU A 17 7.60 13.38 10.11
CA GLU A 17 8.14 12.77 11.35
C GLU A 17 7.10 11.88 12.04
N GLY A 18 5.83 12.33 12.06
CA GLY A 18 4.75 11.63 12.75
C GLY A 18 4.44 10.25 12.16
N ASN A 19 4.31 10.14 10.84
CA ASN A 19 4.00 8.85 10.21
C ASN A 19 5.24 7.95 10.02
N LEU A 20 6.43 8.54 9.91
CA LEU A 20 7.69 7.79 9.85
C LEU A 20 7.90 6.98 11.15
N ASP A 21 7.85 7.64 12.31
CA ASP A 21 8.00 7.00 13.62
C ASP A 21 6.95 5.90 13.84
N LYS A 22 5.71 6.20 13.48
CA LYS A 22 4.59 5.26 13.64
C LYS A 22 4.74 4.02 12.76
N CYS A 23 5.21 4.18 11.52
CA CYS A 23 5.38 3.05 10.61
C CYS A 23 6.59 2.19 10.99
N GLN A 24 7.69 2.80 11.43
CA GLN A 24 8.90 2.08 11.80
C GLN A 24 8.77 1.32 13.12
N LYS A 25 7.83 1.72 14.00
CA LYS A 25 7.57 1.07 15.29
C LYS A 25 7.40 -0.45 15.23
N HIS A 26 6.94 -0.99 14.10
CA HIS A 26 6.68 -2.42 13.92
C HIS A 26 7.75 -3.15 13.09
N GLY A 27 8.91 -2.51 12.87
CA GLY A 27 10.09 -3.12 12.27
C GLY A 27 10.08 -3.21 10.75
N VAL A 28 9.08 -2.64 10.07
CA VAL A 28 9.09 -2.51 8.61
C VAL A 28 9.83 -1.22 8.26
N SER A 29 10.86 -1.32 7.43
CA SER A 29 11.66 -0.15 7.02
C SER A 29 10.86 0.76 6.07
N THR A 30 11.25 2.04 5.99
CA THR A 30 10.66 2.97 5.00
C THR A 30 10.85 2.45 3.58
N ALA A 31 12.06 2.01 3.23
CA ALA A 31 12.35 1.44 1.91
C ALA A 31 11.44 0.24 1.55
N GLU A 32 11.11 -0.63 2.53
CA GLU A 32 10.16 -1.71 2.29
C GLU A 32 8.73 -1.22 2.08
N ILE A 33 8.31 -0.17 2.81
CA ILE A 33 6.99 0.44 2.64
C ILE A 33 6.87 1.11 1.28
N GLU A 34 7.90 1.85 0.86
CA GLU A 34 7.95 2.50 -0.44
C GLU A 34 7.92 1.47 -1.58
N GLY A 35 8.75 0.44 -1.51
CA GLY A 35 8.75 -0.65 -2.49
C GLY A 35 7.42 -1.40 -2.53
N LEU A 36 6.80 -1.64 -1.37
CA LEU A 36 5.48 -2.24 -1.26
C LEU A 36 4.41 -1.37 -1.95
N LEU A 37 4.33 -0.07 -1.65
CA LEU A 37 3.29 0.81 -2.18
C LEU A 37 3.43 1.11 -3.67
N THR A 38 4.66 1.10 -4.19
CA THR A 38 4.94 1.37 -5.60
C THR A 38 4.79 0.14 -6.49
N SER A 39 5.07 -1.06 -5.99
CA SER A 39 5.15 -2.26 -6.84
C SER A 39 4.70 -3.58 -6.19
N GLY A 40 4.55 -3.62 -4.87
CA GLY A 40 4.38 -4.87 -4.11
C GLY A 40 2.96 -5.17 -3.64
N LEU A 41 1.98 -4.27 -3.85
CA LEU A 41 0.60 -4.48 -3.41
C LEU A 41 -0.09 -5.59 -4.22
N LEU A 42 -0.62 -6.58 -3.50
CA LEU A 42 -1.37 -7.71 -4.08
C LEU A 42 -2.89 -7.54 -3.89
N MET A 43 -3.30 -6.83 -2.84
CA MET A 43 -4.70 -6.54 -2.54
C MET A 43 -4.82 -5.13 -1.96
N ARG A 44 -5.91 -4.45 -2.34
CA ARG A 44 -6.31 -3.14 -1.80
C ARG A 44 -7.79 -3.18 -1.48
N LEU A 45 -8.18 -2.72 -0.29
CA LEU A 45 -9.57 -2.61 0.12
C LEU A 45 -9.79 -1.29 0.88
N PRO A 46 -10.95 -0.64 0.75
CA PRO A 46 -11.30 0.47 1.62
C PRO A 46 -11.21 0.08 3.10
N ASP A 47 -10.66 0.97 3.91
CA ASP A 47 -10.74 0.91 5.37
C ASP A 47 -12.01 1.67 5.79
N PRO A 48 -12.93 1.06 6.56
CA PRO A 48 -14.15 1.73 7.03
C PRO A 48 -13.82 2.69 8.18
N PHE A 49 -12.98 3.68 7.92
CA PHE A 49 -12.63 4.75 8.85
C PHE A 49 -13.52 5.98 8.58
N PRO A 50 -14.15 6.57 9.61
CA PRO A 50 -15.22 7.56 9.41
C PRO A 50 -14.72 8.94 8.97
N ASP A 51 -13.51 9.35 9.36
CA ASP A 51 -13.10 10.77 9.22
C ASP A 51 -12.30 11.07 7.94
N GLU A 52 -11.38 10.18 7.55
CA GLU A 52 -10.54 10.33 6.36
C GLU A 52 -10.56 9.02 5.57
N PRO A 53 -10.73 9.04 4.23
CA PRO A 53 -10.66 7.84 3.41
C PRO A 53 -9.29 7.17 3.51
N ARG A 54 -9.27 5.90 3.91
CA ARG A 54 -8.05 5.08 3.99
C ARG A 54 -8.21 3.80 3.20
N MET A 55 -7.07 3.25 2.80
CA MET A 55 -6.94 1.97 2.15
C MET A 55 -6.17 1.03 3.06
N ARG A 56 -6.64 -0.21 3.13
CA ARG A 56 -5.89 -1.36 3.64
C ARG A 56 -5.24 -2.08 2.47
N GLY A 57 -3.97 -2.38 2.60
CA GLY A 57 -3.18 -3.11 1.63
C GLY A 57 -2.59 -4.37 2.21
N ILE A 58 -2.56 -5.43 1.40
CA ILE A 58 -1.70 -6.60 1.63
C ILE A 58 -0.78 -6.69 0.42
N GLY A 59 0.51 -6.92 0.68
CA GLY A 59 1.46 -7.17 -0.38
C GLY A 59 2.77 -7.75 0.13
N LYS A 60 3.74 -7.88 -0.77
CA LYS A 60 5.09 -8.30 -0.44
C LYS A 60 6.03 -7.12 -0.50
N ALA A 61 6.81 -6.92 0.55
CA ALA A 61 7.93 -6.01 0.52
C ALA A 61 9.01 -6.52 -0.46
N PRO A 62 9.99 -5.69 -0.88
CA PRO A 62 11.12 -6.13 -1.69
C PRO A 62 11.89 -7.33 -1.10
N SER A 63 11.86 -7.48 0.24
CA SER A 63 12.42 -8.64 0.96
C SER A 63 11.63 -9.94 0.75
N GLY A 64 10.49 -9.90 0.05
CA GLY A 64 9.56 -11.02 -0.15
C GLY A 64 8.61 -11.25 1.03
N ARG A 65 8.76 -10.54 2.14
CA ARG A 65 7.93 -10.68 3.35
C ARG A 65 6.56 -10.04 3.15
N TYR A 66 5.52 -10.71 3.63
CA TYR A 66 4.16 -10.16 3.62
C TYR A 66 4.01 -9.01 4.61
N VAL A 67 3.45 -7.90 4.12
CA VAL A 67 3.19 -6.69 4.89
C VAL A 67 1.71 -6.33 4.78
N PHE A 68 1.12 -6.01 5.93
CA PHE A 68 -0.15 -5.32 6.03
C PHE A 68 0.12 -3.83 6.20
N ILE A 69 -0.52 -3.01 5.38
CA ILE A 69 -0.34 -1.56 5.38
C ILE A 69 -1.69 -0.83 5.39
N VAL A 70 -1.73 0.30 6.09
CA VAL A 70 -2.83 1.27 6.00
C VAL A 70 -2.25 2.58 5.49
N TYR A 71 -2.89 3.18 4.49
CA TYR A 71 -2.43 4.41 3.86
C TYR A 71 -3.60 5.23 3.31
N THR A 72 -3.42 6.53 3.11
CA THR A 72 -4.39 7.37 2.37
C THR A 72 -3.87 7.66 0.97
N ILE A 73 -4.79 7.90 0.05
CA ILE A 73 -4.49 8.41 -1.30
C ILE A 73 -4.98 9.84 -1.35
N ARG A 74 -4.10 10.78 -1.71
CA ARG A 74 -4.40 12.20 -1.85
C ARG A 74 -4.05 12.64 -3.26
N GLU A 75 -4.86 13.49 -3.86
CA GLU A 75 -4.50 14.14 -5.13
C GLU A 75 -3.54 15.30 -4.84
N SER A 76 -2.50 15.42 -5.66
CA SER A 76 -1.65 16.61 -5.73
C SER A 76 -1.76 17.20 -7.13
N GLY A 77 -1.43 18.49 -7.29
CA GLY A 77 -1.51 19.17 -8.59
C GLY A 77 -0.64 18.54 -9.69
N THR A 78 0.25 17.60 -9.34
CA THR A 78 1.15 16.90 -10.26
C THR A 78 1.00 15.38 -10.25
N GLY A 79 0.15 14.79 -9.40
CA GLY A 79 0.03 13.34 -9.32
C GLY A 79 -0.73 12.81 -8.09
N LEU A 80 -0.41 11.58 -7.69
CA LEU A 80 -0.99 10.94 -6.50
C LEU A 80 0.02 10.96 -5.36
N ARG A 81 -0.45 11.31 -4.16
CA ARG A 81 0.31 11.19 -2.91
C ARG A 81 -0.22 10.05 -2.08
N LEU A 82 0.66 9.10 -1.78
CA LEU A 82 0.36 8.01 -0.86
C LEU A 82 0.95 8.35 0.50
N ARG A 83 0.10 8.50 1.52
CA ARG A 83 0.54 8.75 2.89
C ARG A 83 0.42 7.47 3.71
N PRO A 84 1.53 6.82 4.08
CA PRO A 84 1.49 5.68 4.98
C PRO A 84 0.98 6.11 6.37
N ILE A 85 0.12 5.30 6.97
CA ILE A 85 -0.43 5.51 8.31
C ILE A 85 0.12 4.48 9.29
N SER A 86 0.25 3.23 8.86
CA SER A 86 0.85 2.14 9.63
C SER A 86 1.25 1.01 8.71
N ALA A 87 2.36 0.35 9.00
CA ALA A 87 2.77 -0.88 8.33
C ALA A 87 3.27 -1.89 9.36
N ARG A 88 3.03 -3.18 9.11
CA ARG A 88 3.59 -4.28 9.90
C ARG A 88 3.76 -5.52 9.05
N TYR A 89 4.72 -6.36 9.41
CA TYR A 89 4.75 -7.71 8.86
C TYR A 89 3.50 -8.49 9.31
N MET A 90 2.98 -9.31 8.41
CA MET A 90 1.89 -10.22 8.71
C MET A 90 2.40 -11.41 9.52
N HIS A 91 1.55 -11.94 10.41
CA HIS A 91 1.82 -13.19 11.10
C HIS A 91 1.49 -14.40 10.19
N ASP A 92 2.14 -15.54 10.42
CA ASP A 92 1.97 -16.76 9.61
C ASP A 92 0.51 -17.18 9.41
N LYS A 93 -0.33 -17.06 10.46
CA LYS A 93 -1.76 -17.37 10.36
C LYS A 93 -2.49 -16.43 9.39
N GLU A 94 -2.14 -15.15 9.40
CA GLU A 94 -2.73 -14.15 8.49
C GLU A 94 -2.30 -14.42 7.05
N ILE A 95 -1.03 -14.77 6.84
CA ILE A 95 -0.47 -15.12 5.53
C ILE A 95 -1.21 -16.34 4.97
N ARG A 96 -1.27 -17.44 5.74
CA ARG A 96 -1.96 -18.67 5.31
C ARG A 96 -3.42 -18.40 4.97
N HIS A 97 -4.10 -17.60 5.77
CA HIS A 97 -5.49 -17.24 5.51
C HIS A 97 -5.65 -16.44 4.21
N TYR A 98 -4.78 -15.45 4.00
CA TYR A 98 -4.77 -14.66 2.76
C TYR A 98 -4.51 -15.55 1.53
N GLU A 99 -3.49 -16.40 1.57
CA GLU A 99 -3.15 -17.30 0.46
C GLU A 99 -4.26 -18.29 0.15
N GLN A 100 -4.94 -18.85 1.16
CA GLN A 100 -6.10 -19.71 0.97
C GLN A 100 -7.25 -18.97 0.28
N GLN A 101 -7.54 -17.73 0.70
CA GLN A 101 -8.57 -16.92 0.05
C GLN A 101 -8.21 -16.58 -1.40
N GLN A 102 -6.94 -16.26 -1.68
CA GLN A 102 -6.48 -16.00 -3.05
C GLN A 102 -6.59 -17.25 -3.93
N ALA A 103 -6.20 -18.42 -3.42
CA ALA A 103 -6.30 -19.68 -4.16
C ALA A 103 -7.76 -20.13 -4.41
N ALA A 104 -8.68 -19.73 -3.55
CA ALA A 104 -10.11 -20.03 -3.69
C ALA A 104 -10.86 -19.02 -4.57
N ARG A 105 -10.24 -17.91 -4.99
CA ARG A 105 -10.84 -16.93 -5.89
C ARG A 105 -10.68 -17.44 -7.33
N PRO A 106 -11.77 -17.76 -8.05
CA PRO A 106 -11.66 -18.11 -9.46
C PRO A 106 -11.09 -16.90 -10.22
N ASP A 107 -10.22 -17.16 -11.20
CA ASP A 107 -9.54 -16.14 -12.00
C ASP A 107 -10.54 -15.15 -12.62
N VAL A 108 -10.76 -14.02 -11.95
CA VAL A 108 -11.34 -12.82 -12.54
C VAL A 108 -10.15 -11.91 -12.81
N GLN A 109 -9.67 -11.98 -14.05
CA GLN A 109 -8.79 -10.96 -14.62
C GLN A 109 -9.67 -9.74 -14.93
N ASP A 110 -9.49 -8.66 -14.18
CA ASP A 110 -9.89 -7.31 -14.58
C ASP A 110 -8.72 -6.61 -15.31
#